data_AF-A0ABD2IQ96-F1
#
_entry.id   AF-A0ABD2IQ96-F1
#
_cell.length_a   1.000
_cell.length_b   1.000
_cell.length_c   1.000
_cell.angle_alpha   90.00
_cell.angle_beta   90.00
_cell.angle_gamma   90.00
#
_symmetry.space_group_name_H-M   'P 1'
#
loop_
_entity.id
_entity.type
_entity.pdbx_description
1 polymer ?
#
loop_
_entity_poly.entity_id
_entity_poly.type
_entity_poly.pdbx_seq_one_letter_code
_entity_poly.pdbx_strand_id
1 'polypeptide(L)'
;MSSTSACEQNSFSIDQKNKTTGTKRTRTIEIIAVVEEETNKNEEKVDDNKFDKKKRKKSAKRRVPTNLAPSTAENGTEQKGTQKRNQKQGQVEFDYEMRRFLPPQNLEVTVKNGVRYLQPYWGLFCGYSKRRWIGKTIAEVYATEFNNLLHPLYAQAACRKGRIFVNSRPIFSADHRIRDNEYFLHINHRHETEIPHLPIQILAETDDILVLNKPAGLPVHPCGNYALHSVLGLLRREYGRDKDEVLTCLYRLDRTTTGLLMFAKNTEYDKQFKKLVRERKLVKEYVCKVEGRFPDGEIICGKKN
;
A
#
# COMPACT_ATOMS: atom_id res chain seq x y z
N MET A 1 30.79 47.90 10.96
CA MET A 1 30.58 48.16 9.53
C MET A 1 30.16 46.83 8.91
N SER A 2 28.84 46.54 8.80
CA SER A 2 27.99 46.79 7.61
C SER A 2 28.56 46.08 6.37
N SER A 3 27.87 45.23 5.60
CA SER A 3 26.47 45.18 5.13
C SER A 3 26.27 43.86 4.33
N THR A 4 25.22 43.07 4.50
CA THR A 4 23.91 43.04 3.76
C THR A 4 23.93 42.58 2.28
N SER A 5 23.02 41.62 1.97
CA SER A 5 22.29 41.42 0.69
C SER A 5 23.06 40.80 -0.50
N ALA A 6 22.51 39.99 -1.41
CA ALA A 6 21.14 39.91 -1.91
C ALA A 6 20.78 38.53 -2.50
N CYS A 7 19.48 38.25 -2.45
CA CYS A 7 18.74 37.21 -3.14
C CYS A 7 18.47 37.63 -4.59
N GLU A 8 18.76 36.77 -5.58
CA GLU A 8 18.37 37.00 -6.97
C GLU A 8 17.05 36.26 -7.28
N GLN A 9 16.03 37.08 -7.52
CA GLN A 9 14.73 36.69 -8.02
C GLN A 9 14.80 36.58 -9.54
N ASN A 10 14.46 35.42 -10.11
CA ASN A 10 14.13 35.35 -11.53
C ASN A 10 12.66 35.72 -11.73
N SER A 11 12.47 36.85 -12.41
CA SER A 11 11.19 37.40 -12.84
C SER A 11 10.72 36.72 -14.13
N PHE A 12 9.40 36.54 -14.26
CA PHE A 12 8.74 36.38 -15.54
C PHE A 12 7.49 37.26 -15.53
N SER A 13 7.41 38.17 -16.50
CA SER A 13 6.31 39.11 -16.70
C SER A 13 5.64 38.79 -18.05
N ILE A 14 4.31 38.74 -18.07
CA ILE A 14 3.51 39.04 -19.26
C ILE A 14 2.28 39.81 -18.78
N ASP A 15 2.19 41.08 -19.16
CA ASP A 15 0.99 41.90 -19.08
C ASP A 15 0.29 41.85 -20.45
N GLN A 16 -1.02 41.63 -20.45
CA GLN A 16 -1.93 42.29 -21.40
C GLN A 16 -3.37 42.20 -20.90
N LYS A 17 -3.93 43.39 -20.67
CA LYS A 17 -5.33 43.65 -20.28
C LYS A 17 -6.30 43.21 -21.38
N ASN A 18 -7.40 42.56 -20.98
CA ASN A 18 -8.68 42.72 -21.66
C ASN A 18 -9.87 42.66 -20.67
N LYS A 19 -10.72 43.69 -20.73
CA LYS A 19 -11.92 43.89 -19.91
C LYS A 19 -13.08 43.04 -20.46
N THR A 20 -13.73 42.21 -19.63
CA THR A 20 -15.19 42.26 -19.32
C THR A 20 -15.65 41.08 -18.43
N THR A 21 -16.49 41.43 -17.45
CA THR A 21 -17.57 40.67 -16.77
C THR A 21 -17.29 39.28 -16.17
N GLY A 22 -17.37 39.21 -14.83
CA GLY A 22 -17.52 37.99 -14.04
C GLY A 22 -16.28 37.64 -13.23
N THR A 23 -16.08 38.28 -12.08
CA THR A 23 -14.89 38.09 -11.24
C THR A 23 -14.90 36.69 -10.60
N LYS A 24 -14.35 35.70 -11.30
CA LYS A 24 -13.87 34.46 -10.71
C LYS A 24 -12.69 34.82 -9.80
N ARG A 25 -12.92 34.89 -8.49
CA ARG A 25 -11.85 35.08 -7.50
C ARG A 25 -11.16 33.73 -7.27
N THR A 26 -9.94 33.58 -7.78
CA THR A 26 -9.00 32.55 -7.33
C THR A 26 -8.10 33.20 -6.29
N ARG A 27 -8.14 32.74 -5.03
CA ARG A 27 -7.13 33.10 -4.03
C ARG A 27 -6.13 31.94 -3.95
N THR A 28 -4.87 32.22 -4.22
CA THR A 28 -3.76 31.33 -3.89
C THR A 28 -3.41 31.57 -2.42
N ILE A 29 -3.50 30.53 -1.59
CA ILE A 29 -3.09 30.56 -0.18
C ILE A 29 -1.91 29.61 -0.06
N GLU A 30 -0.80 30.11 0.49
CA GLU A 30 0.37 29.30 0.81
C GLU A 30 0.03 28.33 1.94
N ILE A 31 0.39 27.06 1.78
CA ILE A 31 0.17 26.04 2.80
C ILE A 31 1.41 26.00 3.69
N ILE A 32 1.26 26.45 4.93
CA ILE A 32 2.30 26.32 5.97
C ILE A 32 1.97 25.08 6.80
N ALA A 33 2.75 24.02 6.65
CA ALA A 33 2.71 22.90 7.59
C ALA A 33 3.50 23.31 8.84
N VAL A 34 2.83 23.85 9.86
CA VAL A 34 3.44 24.10 11.17
C VAL A 34 3.37 22.80 11.98
N VAL A 35 4.52 22.18 12.22
CA VAL A 35 4.67 21.18 13.28
C VAL A 35 5.21 21.92 14.49
N GLU A 36 4.36 22.25 15.45
CA GLU A 36 4.81 22.80 16.72
C GLU A 36 5.37 21.65 17.56
N GLU A 37 6.70 21.62 17.74
CA GLU A 37 7.33 20.78 18.76
C GLU A 37 7.17 21.46 20.12
N GLU A 38 6.27 20.94 20.96
CA GLU A 38 6.27 21.29 22.38
C GLU A 38 7.53 20.71 23.04
N THR A 39 8.58 21.53 23.20
CA THR A 39 9.71 21.21 24.06
C THR A 39 9.24 21.22 25.52
N ASN A 40 8.84 20.07 26.04
CA ASN A 40 8.53 19.94 27.46
C ASN A 40 9.84 19.75 28.25
N LYS A 41 10.38 20.85 28.77
CA LYS A 41 11.41 20.82 29.82
C LYS A 41 10.73 20.42 31.13
N ASN A 42 10.76 19.15 31.47
CA ASN A 42 10.62 18.71 32.86
C ASN A 42 11.82 17.84 33.20
N GLU A 43 12.71 18.44 33.99
CA GLU A 43 13.76 17.76 34.72
C GLU A 43 13.11 16.88 35.80
N GLU A 44 13.12 15.56 35.59
CA GLU A 44 12.88 14.61 36.67
C GLU A 44 14.21 14.01 37.12
N LYS A 45 14.51 14.22 38.40
CA LYS A 45 15.68 13.72 39.12
C LYS A 45 15.70 12.20 39.09
N VAL A 46 16.82 11.62 38.66
CA VAL A 46 17.10 10.19 38.77
C VAL A 46 17.72 9.93 40.14
N ASP A 47 16.99 9.19 40.98
CA ASP A 47 17.51 8.59 42.21
C ASP A 47 18.11 7.21 41.89
N ASP A 48 19.42 7.10 42.09
CA ASP A 48 20.18 5.86 42.01
C ASP A 48 20.01 5.02 43.29
N ASN A 49 19.46 3.81 43.15
CA ASN A 49 19.82 2.54 43.85
C ASN A 49 18.60 1.66 44.19
N LYS A 50 18.44 0.53 43.48
CA LYS A 50 18.71 -0.84 44.02
C LYS A 50 18.19 -1.97 43.11
N PHE A 51 19.07 -2.98 42.97
CA PHE A 51 18.83 -4.43 42.77
C PHE A 51 18.33 -4.91 41.40
N ASP A 52 19.15 -5.47 40.49
CA ASP A 52 20.12 -6.60 40.50
C ASP A 52 19.51 -7.99 40.18
N LYS A 53 20.18 -8.67 39.24
CA LYS A 53 20.15 -10.11 38.85
C LYS A 53 18.84 -10.76 38.35
N LYS A 54 18.84 -11.14 37.06
CA LYS A 54 19.04 -12.54 36.62
C LYS A 54 19.18 -12.75 35.09
N LYS A 55 20.32 -13.37 34.74
CA LYS A 55 20.56 -14.39 33.69
C LYS A 55 20.79 -13.98 32.22
N ARG A 56 22.08 -13.84 31.91
CA ARG A 56 22.73 -14.24 30.64
C ARG A 56 22.73 -15.78 30.45
N LYS A 57 22.90 -16.16 29.18
CA LYS A 57 23.41 -17.42 28.57
C LYS A 57 22.36 -18.35 27.95
N LYS A 58 22.30 -18.39 26.61
CA LYS A 58 23.13 -19.29 25.78
C LYS A 58 22.89 -19.04 24.29
N SER A 59 23.96 -18.67 23.61
CA SER A 59 24.19 -18.75 22.16
C SER A 59 24.62 -20.18 21.79
N ALA A 60 24.17 -20.70 20.64
CA ALA A 60 24.91 -21.72 19.89
C ALA A 60 24.43 -21.80 18.43
N LYS A 61 25.36 -21.46 17.53
CA LYS A 61 25.38 -21.74 16.09
C LYS A 61 25.04 -23.21 15.80
N ARG A 62 24.33 -23.49 14.70
CA ARG A 62 24.30 -24.84 14.10
C ARG A 62 24.60 -24.77 12.60
N ARG A 63 25.48 -25.67 12.20
CA ARG A 63 26.20 -25.78 10.92
C ARG A 63 25.34 -26.44 9.84
N VAL A 64 25.64 -26.06 8.59
CA VAL A 64 25.29 -26.76 7.35
C VAL A 64 26.07 -28.07 7.26
N PRO A 65 25.48 -29.18 6.78
CA PRO A 65 26.25 -30.27 6.20
C PRO A 65 26.03 -30.41 4.68
N THR A 66 27.15 -30.63 3.99
CA THR A 66 27.33 -30.92 2.57
C THR A 66 27.41 -32.44 2.31
N ASN A 67 26.85 -32.84 1.15
CA ASN A 67 27.15 -33.95 0.23
C ASN A 67 27.33 -35.41 0.71
N LEU A 68 26.61 -36.35 0.05
CA LEU A 68 27.13 -37.46 -0.79
C LEU A 68 26.06 -38.59 -0.95
N ALA A 69 25.92 -39.10 -2.18
CA ALA A 69 25.27 -40.37 -2.53
C ALA A 69 26.37 -41.39 -2.93
N PRO A 70 26.07 -42.63 -3.37
CA PRO A 70 25.12 -43.66 -2.91
C PRO A 70 25.87 -44.98 -2.54
N SER A 71 25.23 -45.92 -1.83
CA SER A 71 25.67 -47.33 -1.86
C SER A 71 24.56 -48.35 -1.59
N THR A 72 24.78 -49.52 -2.16
CA THR A 72 23.93 -50.68 -2.46
C THR A 72 23.81 -51.75 -1.36
N ALA A 73 22.80 -52.64 -1.54
CA ALA A 73 22.64 -54.03 -1.04
C ALA A 73 22.33 -54.21 0.47
N GLU A 74 21.60 -55.21 0.99
CA GLU A 74 20.68 -56.27 0.51
C GLU A 74 20.05 -56.90 1.80
N ASN A 75 18.88 -57.54 1.65
CA ASN A 75 18.30 -58.64 2.43
C ASN A 75 17.84 -58.48 3.91
N GLY A 76 16.51 -58.61 4.08
CA GLY A 76 15.93 -59.69 4.90
C GLY A 76 15.52 -59.40 6.34
N THR A 77 14.23 -59.17 6.59
CA THR A 77 13.33 -60.02 7.41
C THR A 77 12.06 -59.27 7.82
N GLU A 78 10.91 -59.90 7.58
CA GLU A 78 9.58 -59.44 7.96
C GLU A 78 9.36 -59.57 9.48
N GLN A 79 8.91 -58.51 10.13
CA GLN A 79 8.08 -58.62 11.33
C GLN A 79 6.93 -57.61 11.28
N LYS A 80 5.72 -58.15 11.40
CA LYS A 80 4.44 -57.44 11.41
C LYS A 80 4.37 -56.50 12.62
N GLY A 81 4.44 -55.20 12.36
CA GLY A 81 4.19 -54.14 13.33
C GLY A 81 3.16 -53.16 12.78
N THR A 82 2.05 -53.02 13.48
CA THR A 82 0.88 -52.17 13.18
C THR A 82 1.29 -50.71 12.98
N GLN A 83 1.49 -50.27 11.74
CA GLN A 83 1.74 -48.87 11.41
C GLN A 83 0.42 -48.11 11.23
N LYS A 84 0.06 -47.31 12.25
CA LYS A 84 -0.82 -46.15 12.05
C LYS A 84 -0.17 -45.26 10.99
N ARG A 85 -0.76 -45.22 9.79
CA ARG A 85 -0.45 -44.23 8.75
C ARG A 85 -0.72 -42.84 9.30
N ASN A 86 0.28 -42.21 9.90
CA ASN A 86 0.31 -40.77 10.03
C ASN A 86 0.52 -40.20 8.63
N GLN A 87 -0.58 -39.92 7.93
CA GLN A 87 -0.59 -38.97 6.83
C GLN A 87 -0.23 -37.60 7.42
N LYS A 88 1.05 -37.34 7.63
CA LYS A 88 1.55 -35.97 7.57
C LYS A 88 1.44 -35.56 6.11
N GLN A 89 0.24 -35.14 5.70
CA GLN A 89 0.10 -34.30 4.52
C GLN A 89 1.07 -33.14 4.74
N GLY A 90 2.10 -33.07 3.90
CA GLY A 90 3.04 -31.96 3.87
C GLY A 90 2.21 -30.69 3.76
N GLN A 91 2.08 -30.01 4.89
CA GLN A 91 1.62 -28.64 4.92
C GLN A 91 2.74 -27.91 4.19
N VAL A 92 2.50 -27.59 2.91
CA VAL A 92 3.37 -26.66 2.18
C VAL A 92 3.32 -25.40 3.02
N GLU A 93 4.38 -25.18 3.79
CA GLU A 93 4.55 -24.02 4.64
C GLU A 93 4.52 -22.82 3.68
N PHE A 94 3.37 -22.17 3.62
CA PHE A 94 3.08 -21.15 2.63
C PHE A 94 3.89 -19.93 3.03
N ASP A 95 5.09 -19.86 2.47
CA ASP A 95 6.11 -18.89 2.83
C ASP A 95 5.52 -17.48 2.81
N TYR A 96 5.80 -16.74 3.87
CA TYR A 96 5.40 -15.35 4.02
C TYR A 96 5.96 -14.50 2.85
N GLU A 97 7.02 -14.97 2.20
CA GLU A 97 7.63 -14.43 0.98
C GLU A 97 6.67 -14.42 -0.24
N MET A 98 5.69 -15.33 -0.35
CA MET A 98 4.69 -15.30 -1.43
C MET A 98 3.74 -14.09 -1.37
N ARG A 99 3.66 -13.38 -0.22
CA ARG A 99 2.91 -12.12 -0.09
C ARG A 99 3.53 -10.99 -0.90
N ARG A 100 4.78 -11.16 -1.35
CA ARG A 100 5.46 -10.27 -2.28
C ARG A 100 5.51 -10.91 -3.66
N PHE A 101 4.37 -11.23 -4.26
CA PHE A 101 4.37 -11.32 -5.71
C PHE A 101 4.67 -9.93 -6.25
N LEU A 102 5.95 -9.69 -6.50
CA LEU A 102 6.41 -8.52 -7.21
C LEU A 102 5.93 -8.71 -8.65
N PRO A 103 5.11 -7.79 -9.18
CA PRO A 103 4.81 -7.82 -10.60
C PRO A 103 6.11 -7.80 -11.41
N PRO A 104 6.09 -8.27 -12.67
CA PRO A 104 7.30 -8.33 -13.48
C PRO A 104 8.06 -7.00 -13.43
N GLN A 105 9.37 -7.04 -13.22
CA GLN A 105 10.16 -5.82 -13.10
C GLN A 105 10.15 -5.02 -14.42
N ASN A 106 10.15 -5.75 -15.54
CA ASN A 106 10.29 -5.23 -16.90
C ASN A 106 8.94 -4.98 -17.58
N LEU A 107 7.98 -4.38 -16.89
CA LEU A 107 6.71 -3.99 -17.53
C LEU A 107 6.88 -2.70 -18.32
N GLU A 108 6.52 -2.75 -19.60
CA GLU A 108 6.52 -1.59 -20.46
C GLU A 108 5.43 -0.59 -20.05
N VAL A 109 5.80 0.68 -20.09
CA VAL A 109 4.91 1.82 -19.86
C VAL A 109 4.86 2.62 -21.15
N THR A 110 3.66 2.89 -21.65
CA THR A 110 3.47 3.74 -22.82
C THR A 110 2.72 5.00 -22.40
N VAL A 111 3.16 6.16 -22.90
CA VAL A 111 2.47 7.43 -22.68
C VAL A 111 1.96 7.94 -24.02
N LYS A 112 0.66 8.23 -24.10
CA LYS A 112 0.01 8.83 -25.28
C LYS A 112 -0.89 9.96 -24.82
N ASN A 113 -0.72 11.16 -25.38
CA ASN A 113 -1.54 12.34 -25.07
C ASN A 113 -1.66 12.64 -23.55
N GLY A 114 -0.56 12.49 -22.80
CA GLY A 114 -0.55 12.70 -21.35
C GLY A 114 -1.22 11.61 -20.52
N VAL A 115 -1.63 10.50 -21.13
CA VAL A 115 -2.20 9.32 -20.46
C VAL A 115 -1.17 8.21 -20.44
N ARG A 116 -0.98 7.61 -19.26
CA ARG A 116 -0.06 6.51 -19.00
C ARG A 116 -0.81 5.18 -19.04
N TYR A 117 -0.29 4.28 -19.86
CA TYR A 117 -0.72 2.89 -20.00
C TYR A 117 0.36 1.95 -19.50
N LEU A 118 -0.06 0.85 -18.88
CA LEU A 118 0.82 -0.21 -18.42
C LEU A 118 0.50 -1.47 -19.21
N GLN A 119 1.54 -2.13 -19.71
CA GLN A 119 1.40 -3.44 -20.36
C GLN A 119 0.68 -4.42 -19.42
N PRO A 120 -0.33 -5.17 -19.90
CA PRO A 120 -0.96 -6.23 -19.13
C PRO A 120 0.04 -7.27 -18.65
N TYR A 121 -0.20 -7.84 -17.47
CA TYR A 121 0.75 -8.74 -16.83
C TYR A 121 0.07 -9.81 -16.00
N TRP A 122 0.77 -10.91 -15.74
CA TRP A 122 0.28 -11.93 -14.83
C TRP A 122 0.60 -11.53 -13.39
N GLY A 123 -0.42 -11.50 -12.54
CA GLY A 123 -0.35 -11.18 -11.12
C GLY A 123 -0.91 -12.29 -10.24
N LEU A 124 -0.66 -12.16 -8.94
CA LEU A 124 -1.32 -12.96 -7.92
C LEU A 124 -2.28 -12.09 -7.11
N PHE A 125 -3.50 -12.60 -6.95
CA PHE A 125 -4.38 -12.21 -5.86
C PHE A 125 -4.35 -13.31 -4.81
N CYS A 126 -4.12 -12.96 -3.55
CA CYS A 126 -4.13 -13.91 -2.46
C CYS A 126 -4.85 -13.36 -1.23
N GLY A 127 -5.49 -14.25 -0.46
CA GLY A 127 -6.09 -13.87 0.81
C GLY A 127 -7.00 -14.92 1.38
N TYR A 128 -7.23 -14.82 2.69
CA TYR A 128 -8.22 -15.63 3.37
C TYR A 128 -9.64 -15.24 2.97
N SER A 129 -10.50 -16.25 2.96
CA SER A 129 -11.95 -16.15 2.80
C SER A 129 -12.50 -15.03 3.67
N LYS A 130 -13.36 -14.19 3.07
CA LYS A 130 -14.07 -13.14 3.81
C LYS A 130 -15.36 -13.71 4.36
N ARG A 131 -15.83 -13.18 5.50
CA ARG A 131 -17.10 -13.61 6.11
C ARG A 131 -18.27 -13.62 5.12
N ARG A 132 -18.36 -12.60 4.26
CA ARG A 132 -19.40 -12.44 3.23
C ARG A 132 -19.27 -13.41 2.03
N TRP A 133 -18.16 -14.16 1.94
CA TRP A 133 -17.93 -15.19 0.92
C TRP A 133 -18.35 -16.58 1.40
N ILE A 134 -18.41 -16.80 2.71
CA ILE A 134 -18.70 -18.11 3.29
C ILE A 134 -20.06 -18.60 2.79
N GLY A 135 -20.10 -19.85 2.34
CA GLY A 135 -21.30 -20.52 1.79
C GLY A 135 -21.57 -20.23 0.32
N LYS A 136 -21.02 -19.14 -0.24
CA LYS A 136 -21.12 -18.82 -1.67
C LYS A 136 -20.17 -19.69 -2.50
N THR A 137 -20.50 -19.87 -3.78
CA THR A 137 -19.59 -20.49 -4.73
C THR A 137 -18.50 -19.51 -5.17
N ILE A 138 -17.40 -20.02 -5.72
CA ILE A 138 -16.37 -19.17 -6.35
C ILE A 138 -17.01 -18.32 -7.46
N ALA A 139 -17.90 -18.89 -8.27
CA ALA A 139 -18.60 -18.13 -9.32
C ALA A 139 -19.39 -16.94 -8.77
N GLU A 140 -20.18 -17.13 -7.71
CA GLU A 140 -20.96 -16.07 -7.06
C GLU A 140 -20.07 -14.97 -6.47
N VAL A 141 -18.97 -15.35 -5.83
CA VAL A 141 -18.01 -14.37 -5.28
C VAL A 141 -17.36 -13.57 -6.40
N TYR A 142 -16.95 -14.20 -7.50
CA TYR A 142 -16.38 -13.49 -8.64
C TYR A 142 -17.39 -12.53 -9.28
N ALA A 143 -18.64 -12.96 -9.45
CA ALA A 143 -19.71 -12.14 -10.01
C ALA A 143 -20.11 -10.95 -9.13
N THR A 144 -19.91 -11.02 -7.81
CA THR A 144 -20.35 -9.95 -6.90
C THR A 144 -19.21 -9.03 -6.45
N GLU A 145 -18.01 -9.56 -6.23
CA GLU A 145 -16.88 -8.80 -5.67
C GLU A 145 -15.93 -8.26 -6.74
N PHE A 146 -15.92 -8.88 -7.93
CA PHE A 146 -14.98 -8.57 -9.02
C PHE A 146 -15.71 -8.17 -10.33
N ASN A 147 -16.98 -7.78 -10.22
CA ASN A 147 -17.93 -7.65 -11.33
C ASN A 147 -17.56 -6.59 -12.37
N ASN A 148 -16.76 -5.59 -12.00
CA ASN A 148 -16.62 -4.39 -12.84
C ASN A 148 -15.74 -4.56 -14.07
N LEU A 149 -15.10 -5.71 -14.29
CA LEU A 149 -14.23 -5.95 -15.47
C LEU A 149 -14.18 -7.40 -15.97
N LEU A 150 -14.84 -8.36 -15.31
CA LEU A 150 -14.69 -9.77 -15.65
C LEU A 150 -15.95 -10.30 -16.32
N HIS A 151 -15.78 -11.01 -17.43
CA HIS A 151 -16.87 -11.73 -18.08
C HIS A 151 -17.54 -12.69 -17.07
N PRO A 152 -18.88 -12.90 -17.08
CA PRO A 152 -19.56 -13.77 -16.12
C PRO A 152 -19.01 -15.20 -16.04
N LEU A 153 -18.41 -15.68 -17.13
CA LEU A 153 -17.77 -17.00 -17.21
C LEU A 153 -16.29 -17.04 -16.79
N TYR A 154 -15.75 -15.92 -16.31
CA TYR A 154 -14.31 -15.80 -15.98
C TYR A 154 -13.89 -16.81 -14.92
N ALA A 155 -14.66 -16.95 -13.84
CA ALA A 155 -14.33 -17.84 -12.73
C ALA A 155 -14.27 -19.30 -13.18
N GLN A 156 -15.24 -19.75 -13.98
CA GLN A 156 -15.25 -21.10 -14.56
C GLN A 156 -14.02 -21.33 -15.44
N ALA A 157 -13.70 -20.37 -16.31
CA ALA A 157 -12.51 -20.46 -17.17
C ALA A 157 -11.21 -20.44 -16.36
N ALA A 158 -11.13 -19.67 -15.28
CA ALA A 158 -9.97 -19.61 -14.39
C ALA A 158 -9.77 -20.94 -13.64
N CYS A 159 -10.83 -21.50 -13.07
CA CYS A 159 -10.79 -22.80 -12.42
C CYS A 159 -10.37 -23.92 -13.39
N ARG A 160 -11.02 -24.03 -14.57
CA ARG A 160 -10.69 -25.05 -15.58
C ARG A 160 -9.24 -24.99 -16.06
N LYS A 161 -8.67 -23.78 -16.14
CA LYS A 161 -7.26 -23.55 -16.50
C LYS A 161 -6.29 -23.73 -15.32
N GLY A 162 -6.75 -24.16 -14.14
CA GLY A 162 -5.92 -24.38 -12.95
C GLY A 162 -5.34 -23.10 -12.34
N ARG A 163 -6.00 -21.94 -12.52
CA ARG A 163 -5.49 -20.63 -12.08
C ARG A 163 -5.98 -20.22 -10.69
N ILE A 164 -6.90 -20.95 -10.09
CA ILE A 164 -7.43 -20.68 -8.75
C ILE A 164 -7.06 -21.84 -7.84
N PHE A 165 -6.53 -21.50 -6.67
CA PHE A 165 -6.10 -22.43 -5.64
C PHE A 165 -6.81 -22.11 -4.34
N VAL A 166 -7.18 -23.15 -3.61
CA VAL A 166 -7.69 -23.07 -2.23
C VAL A 166 -6.82 -23.96 -1.36
N ASN A 167 -6.19 -23.39 -0.33
CA ASN A 167 -5.27 -24.09 0.55
C ASN A 167 -4.19 -24.87 -0.24
N SER A 168 -3.58 -24.19 -1.22
CA SER A 168 -2.54 -24.73 -2.11
C SER A 168 -2.98 -25.85 -3.06
N ARG A 169 -4.28 -26.14 -3.17
CA ARG A 169 -4.81 -27.12 -4.12
C ARG A 169 -5.53 -26.42 -5.27
N PRO A 170 -5.25 -26.78 -6.54
CA PRO A 170 -5.97 -26.21 -7.66
C PRO A 170 -7.45 -26.58 -7.60
N ILE A 171 -8.32 -25.62 -7.87
CA ILE A 171 -9.76 -25.79 -7.94
C ILE A 171 -10.19 -25.73 -9.40
N PHE A 172 -10.80 -26.82 -9.88
CA PHE A 172 -11.21 -26.97 -11.28
C PHE A 172 -12.69 -26.66 -11.55
N SER A 173 -13.51 -26.52 -10.50
CA SER A 173 -14.91 -26.09 -10.59
C SER A 173 -15.15 -24.77 -9.85
N ALA A 174 -15.85 -23.84 -10.49
CA ALA A 174 -16.27 -22.60 -9.85
C ALA A 174 -17.44 -22.79 -8.87
N ASP A 175 -18.00 -24.01 -8.78
CA ASP A 175 -19.07 -24.37 -7.83
C ASP A 175 -18.54 -24.72 -6.43
N HIS A 176 -17.21 -24.72 -6.24
CA HIS A 176 -16.60 -24.87 -4.92
C HIS A 176 -17.21 -23.86 -3.95
N ARG A 177 -17.87 -24.37 -2.90
CA ARG A 177 -18.47 -23.54 -1.85
C ARG A 177 -17.40 -23.14 -0.85
N ILE A 178 -17.22 -21.84 -0.71
CA ILE A 178 -16.17 -21.25 0.12
C ILE A 178 -16.48 -21.48 1.58
N ARG A 179 -15.49 -21.99 2.31
CA ARG A 179 -15.57 -22.19 3.77
C ARG A 179 -14.78 -21.12 4.51
N ASP A 180 -15.03 -21.03 5.81
CA ASP A 180 -14.26 -20.13 6.66
C ASP A 180 -12.78 -20.56 6.72
N ASN A 181 -11.91 -19.56 6.91
CA ASN A 181 -10.46 -19.70 6.98
C ASN A 181 -9.80 -20.41 5.77
N GLU A 182 -10.44 -20.43 4.61
CA GLU A 182 -9.84 -20.92 3.37
C GLU A 182 -8.91 -19.86 2.77
N TYR A 183 -7.68 -20.24 2.41
CA TYR A 183 -6.73 -19.35 1.76
C TYR A 183 -6.82 -19.48 0.24
N PHE A 184 -7.19 -18.39 -0.42
CA PHE A 184 -7.30 -18.30 -1.88
C PHE A 184 -6.01 -17.76 -2.46
N LEU A 185 -5.58 -18.36 -3.58
CA LEU A 185 -4.61 -17.79 -4.51
C LEU A 185 -5.21 -17.84 -5.90
N HIS A 186 -5.10 -16.75 -6.65
CA HIS A 186 -5.59 -16.63 -8.01
C HIS A 186 -4.53 -15.98 -8.89
N ILE A 187 -4.13 -16.72 -9.93
CA ILE A 187 -3.24 -16.24 -10.99
C ILE A 187 -4.10 -15.50 -12.02
N ASN A 188 -4.05 -14.17 -11.98
CA ASN A 188 -4.91 -13.31 -12.80
C ASN A 188 -4.10 -12.50 -13.80
N HIS A 189 -4.61 -12.41 -15.03
CA HIS A 189 -4.06 -11.50 -16.03
C HIS A 189 -4.60 -10.10 -15.73
N ARG A 190 -3.73 -9.23 -15.23
CA ARG A 190 -4.01 -7.86 -14.77
C ARG A 190 -4.00 -6.90 -15.95
N HIS A 191 -5.06 -6.12 -16.03
CA HIS A 191 -5.20 -4.97 -16.92
C HIS A 191 -5.46 -3.78 -16.02
N GLU A 192 -4.41 -2.99 -15.76
CA GLU A 192 -4.57 -1.82 -14.91
C GLU A 192 -5.22 -0.68 -15.67
N THR A 193 -6.09 0.06 -14.99
CA THR A 193 -6.70 1.25 -15.59
C THR A 193 -5.62 2.31 -15.82
N GLU A 194 -5.70 2.99 -16.95
CA GLU A 194 -4.84 4.10 -17.30
C GLU A 194 -4.94 5.26 -16.29
N ILE A 195 -3.85 6.00 -16.14
CA ILE A 195 -3.76 7.16 -15.24
C ILE A 195 -3.15 8.35 -15.99
N PRO A 196 -3.39 9.59 -15.53
CA PRO A 196 -2.63 10.73 -16.01
C PRO A 196 -1.12 10.51 -15.82
N HIS A 197 -0.33 10.82 -16.85
CA HIS A 197 1.13 10.81 -16.76
C HIS A 197 1.62 12.12 -16.13
N LEU A 198 1.45 12.23 -14.81
CA LEU A 198 1.89 13.38 -14.02
C LEU A 198 2.95 12.93 -13.00
N PRO A 199 4.04 13.68 -12.84
CA PRO A 199 5.06 13.34 -11.86
C PRO A 199 4.50 13.50 -10.44
N ILE A 200 4.90 12.60 -9.55
CA ILE A 200 4.78 12.79 -8.11
C ILE A 200 5.96 13.65 -7.67
N GLN A 201 5.68 14.82 -7.10
CA GLN A 201 6.72 15.72 -6.58
C GLN A 201 6.95 15.40 -5.10
N ILE A 202 8.19 15.04 -4.73
CA ILE A 202 8.60 14.96 -3.32
C ILE A 202 8.85 16.39 -2.84
N LEU A 203 8.16 16.79 -1.78
CA LEU A 203 8.24 18.13 -1.21
C LEU A 203 9.21 18.20 -0.02
N ALA A 204 9.20 17.16 0.81
CA ALA A 204 10.09 17.02 1.95
C ALA A 204 10.32 15.55 2.27
N GLU A 205 11.50 15.23 2.80
CA GLU A 205 11.83 13.90 3.28
C GLU A 205 12.73 14.02 4.52
N THR A 206 12.41 13.25 5.55
CA THR A 206 13.25 13.06 6.73
C THR A 206 13.49 11.56 6.94
N ASP A 207 14.18 11.19 8.02
CA ASP A 207 14.31 9.77 8.40
C ASP A 207 12.95 9.13 8.73
N ASP A 208 11.99 9.93 9.20
CA ASP A 208 10.69 9.46 9.67
C ASP A 208 9.55 9.59 8.65
N ILE A 209 9.59 10.60 7.79
CA ILE A 209 8.47 10.93 6.88
C ILE A 209 8.89 11.22 5.45
N LEU A 210 7.97 10.94 4.54
CA LEU A 210 8.01 11.36 3.14
C LEU A 210 6.75 12.19 2.86
N VAL A 211 6.94 13.44 2.41
CA VAL A 211 5.87 14.37 2.04
C VAL A 211 5.90 14.59 0.54
N LEU A 212 4.76 14.46 -0.12
CA LEU A 212 4.65 14.62 -1.56
C LEU A 212 3.43 15.44 -1.96
N ASN A 213 3.50 16.04 -3.15
CA ASN A 213 2.35 16.61 -3.85
C ASN A 213 1.74 15.54 -4.75
N LYS A 214 0.57 15.03 -4.35
CA LYS A 214 -0.16 14.00 -5.09
C LYS A 214 -0.89 14.66 -6.28
N PRO A 215 -0.66 14.21 -7.53
CA PRO A 215 -1.48 14.64 -8.66
C PRO A 215 -2.89 14.02 -8.64
N ALA A 216 -3.82 14.63 -9.38
CA ALA A 216 -5.16 14.09 -9.57
C ALA A 216 -5.11 12.84 -10.48
N GLY A 217 -6.09 11.95 -10.31
CA GLY A 217 -6.27 10.76 -11.15
C GLY A 217 -5.63 9.48 -10.61
N LEU A 218 -4.81 9.57 -9.55
CA LEU A 218 -4.14 8.41 -8.96
C LEU A 218 -4.77 8.02 -7.60
N PRO A 219 -5.14 6.75 -7.37
CA PRO A 219 -5.45 6.28 -6.03
C PRO A 219 -4.17 6.20 -5.19
N VAL A 220 -4.31 6.40 -3.88
CA VAL A 220 -3.15 6.39 -2.97
C VAL A 220 -2.56 5.00 -2.78
N HIS A 221 -3.42 4.00 -2.56
CA HIS A 221 -3.01 2.62 -2.32
C HIS A 221 -3.43 1.70 -3.47
N PRO A 222 -2.74 0.54 -3.61
CA PRO A 222 -3.20 -0.52 -4.46
C PRO A 222 -4.67 -0.90 -4.17
N CYS A 223 -5.56 -0.75 -5.14
CA CYS A 223 -6.96 -1.11 -5.00
C CYS A 223 -7.58 -1.45 -6.36
N GLY A 224 -8.46 -2.46 -6.41
CA GLY A 224 -9.10 -2.88 -7.66
C GLY A 224 -8.10 -3.11 -8.79
N ASN A 225 -8.20 -2.29 -9.84
CA ASN A 225 -7.37 -2.32 -11.05
C ASN A 225 -6.19 -1.34 -11.01
N TYR A 226 -5.88 -0.79 -9.85
CA TYR A 226 -4.74 0.08 -9.63
C TYR A 226 -3.82 -0.62 -8.65
N ALA A 227 -2.92 -1.47 -9.12
CA ALA A 227 -1.88 -2.04 -8.28
C ALA A 227 -0.62 -1.17 -8.38
N LEU A 228 -0.02 -1.10 -9.57
CA LEU A 228 1.15 -0.30 -9.87
C LEU A 228 0.79 1.14 -10.23
N HIS A 229 -0.38 1.38 -10.82
CA HIS A 229 -0.95 2.70 -11.07
C HIS A 229 -1.60 3.32 -9.82
N SER A 230 -0.93 3.20 -8.68
CA SER A 230 -1.26 3.89 -7.43
C SER A 230 -0.07 4.72 -6.96
N VAL A 231 -0.26 5.71 -6.11
CA VAL A 231 0.85 6.51 -5.55
C VAL A 231 1.90 5.60 -4.91
N LEU A 232 1.47 4.68 -4.04
CA LEU A 232 2.38 3.73 -3.41
C LEU A 232 3.05 2.78 -4.42
N GLY A 233 2.32 2.36 -5.47
CA GLY A 233 2.87 1.52 -6.54
C GLY A 233 3.97 2.23 -7.33
N LEU A 234 3.74 3.48 -7.72
CA LEU A 234 4.72 4.33 -8.40
C LEU A 234 5.91 4.64 -7.49
N LEU A 235 5.69 5.00 -6.22
CA LEU A 235 6.77 5.25 -5.27
C LEU A 235 7.74 4.07 -5.19
N ARG A 236 7.19 2.85 -5.10
CA ARG A 236 7.99 1.62 -5.07
C ARG A 236 8.74 1.36 -6.36
N ARG A 237 8.09 1.53 -7.52
CA ARG A 237 8.69 1.15 -8.82
C ARG A 237 9.61 2.20 -9.42
N GLU A 238 9.32 3.47 -9.22
CA GLU A 238 9.93 4.58 -9.97
C GLU A 238 10.66 5.59 -9.08
N TYR A 239 10.38 5.59 -7.77
CA TYR A 239 11.00 6.53 -6.83
C TYR A 239 11.94 5.84 -5.83
N GLY A 240 12.38 4.62 -6.13
CA GLY A 240 13.37 3.89 -5.32
C GLY A 240 12.90 3.49 -3.93
N ARG A 241 11.58 3.33 -3.73
CA ARG A 241 10.98 2.97 -2.42
C ARG A 241 10.59 1.50 -2.31
N ASP A 242 11.10 0.65 -3.19
CA ASP A 242 10.88 -0.80 -3.16
C ASP A 242 11.49 -1.47 -1.92
N LYS A 243 12.61 -0.91 -1.43
CA LYS A 243 13.36 -1.41 -0.27
C LYS A 243 12.85 -0.89 1.07
N ASP A 244 11.98 0.12 1.07
CA ASP A 244 11.38 0.66 2.28
C ASP A 244 10.49 -0.42 2.91
N GLU A 245 10.98 -1.03 4.00
CA GLU A 245 10.22 -2.03 4.76
C GLU A 245 8.90 -1.45 5.27
N VAL A 246 8.94 -0.19 5.71
CA VAL A 246 7.80 0.58 6.16
C VAL A 246 7.66 1.81 5.27
N LEU A 247 6.54 1.88 4.55
CA LEU A 247 6.10 3.08 3.87
C LEU A 247 4.57 3.16 3.99
N THR A 248 4.13 3.72 5.11
CA THR A 248 2.73 3.70 5.52
C THR A 248 2.11 5.06 5.27
N CYS A 249 1.08 5.10 4.43
CA CYS A 249 0.33 6.33 4.19
C CYS A 249 -0.38 6.78 5.48
N LEU A 250 -0.11 8.02 5.90
CA LEU A 250 -0.62 8.57 7.15
C LEU A 250 -2.09 8.98 7.05
N TYR A 251 -2.51 9.46 5.89
CA TYR A 251 -3.90 9.76 5.55
C TYR A 251 -4.10 9.67 4.04
N ARG A 252 -5.31 9.35 3.59
CA ARG A 252 -5.60 9.20 2.17
C ARG A 252 -6.24 10.46 1.60
N LEU A 253 -5.93 10.74 0.34
CA LEU A 253 -6.69 11.62 -0.54
C LEU A 253 -7.47 10.77 -1.54
N ASP A 254 -8.64 11.25 -1.96
CA ASP A 254 -9.40 10.60 -3.03
C ASP A 254 -8.62 10.63 -4.35
N ARG A 255 -8.99 9.73 -5.27
CA ARG A 255 -8.31 9.61 -6.57
C ARG A 255 -8.22 10.96 -7.29
N THR A 256 -9.31 11.71 -7.29
CA THR A 256 -9.45 13.01 -7.97
C THR A 256 -8.85 14.18 -7.20
N THR A 257 -8.55 14.02 -5.91
CA THR A 257 -8.03 15.09 -5.06
C THR A 257 -6.52 15.22 -5.22
N THR A 258 -6.04 16.44 -5.43
CA THR A 258 -4.62 16.82 -5.45
C THR A 258 -4.15 17.27 -4.07
N GLY A 259 -2.84 17.34 -3.87
CA GLY A 259 -2.23 18.08 -2.77
C GLY A 259 -1.35 17.25 -1.86
N LEU A 260 -1.10 17.77 -0.65
CA LEU A 260 -0.19 17.17 0.32
C LEU A 260 -0.64 15.77 0.72
N LEU A 261 0.28 14.82 0.60
CA LEU A 261 0.13 13.46 1.06
C LEU A 261 1.41 13.06 1.80
N MET A 262 1.25 12.34 2.91
CA MET A 262 2.37 11.96 3.76
C MET A 262 2.43 10.46 3.98
N PHE A 263 3.64 9.92 4.03
CA PHE A 263 3.95 8.56 4.40
C PHE A 263 4.92 8.55 5.58
N ALA A 264 4.69 7.66 6.55
CA ALA A 264 5.68 7.30 7.55
C ALA A 264 6.64 6.26 6.98
N LYS A 265 7.93 6.46 7.22
CA LYS A 265 9.04 5.57 6.84
C LYS A 265 9.41 4.57 7.94
N ASN A 266 8.81 4.69 9.12
CA ASN A 266 8.96 3.72 10.20
C ASN A 266 7.67 3.58 11.03
N THR A 267 7.61 2.50 11.80
CA THR A 267 6.41 2.13 12.58
C THR A 267 6.20 3.02 13.80
N GLU A 268 7.28 3.60 14.34
CA GLU A 268 7.20 4.45 15.52
C GLU A 268 6.51 5.76 15.19
N TYR A 269 6.93 6.43 14.11
CA TYR A 269 6.29 7.65 13.64
C TYR A 269 4.83 7.42 13.22
N ASP A 270 4.52 6.31 12.54
CA ASP A 270 3.13 5.95 12.20
C ASP A 270 2.22 5.87 13.44
N LYS A 271 2.71 5.30 14.55
CA LYS A 271 1.97 5.24 15.83
C LYS A 271 1.79 6.63 16.44
N GLN A 272 2.85 7.44 16.45
CA GLN A 272 2.80 8.82 16.98
C GLN A 272 1.81 9.67 16.17
N PHE A 273 1.88 9.62 14.84
CA PHE A 273 0.94 10.33 13.98
C PHE A 273 -0.51 9.88 14.23
N LYS A 274 -0.77 8.57 14.34
CA LYS A 274 -2.10 8.05 14.69
C LYS A 274 -2.58 8.51 16.07
N LYS A 275 -1.67 8.76 17.03
CA LYS A 275 -2.01 9.37 18.31
C LYS A 275 -2.48 10.82 18.11
N LEU A 276 -1.76 11.63 17.33
CA LEU A 276 -2.16 13.00 17.01
C LEU A 276 -3.53 13.07 16.32
N VAL A 277 -3.81 12.15 15.40
CA VAL A 277 -5.13 12.05 14.74
C VAL A 277 -6.23 11.71 15.75
N ARG A 278 -6.00 10.76 16.67
CA ARG A 278 -6.96 10.40 17.72
C ARG A 278 -7.22 11.54 18.69
N GLU A 279 -6.18 12.30 19.02
CA GLU A 279 -6.24 13.49 19.88
C GLU A 279 -6.78 14.73 19.16
N ARG A 280 -7.14 14.63 17.87
CA ARG A 280 -7.62 15.75 17.03
C ARG A 280 -6.64 16.93 16.97
N LYS A 281 -5.34 16.67 17.08
CA LYS A 281 -4.27 17.66 16.98
C LYS A 281 -3.80 17.93 15.55
N LEU A 282 -4.40 17.25 14.56
CA LEU A 282 -4.08 17.43 13.16
C LEU A 282 -5.08 18.40 12.50
N VAL A 283 -4.58 19.50 11.95
CA VAL A 283 -5.33 20.40 11.08
C VAL A 283 -5.06 20.02 9.62
N LYS A 284 -6.11 19.97 8.80
CA LYS A 284 -6.00 19.75 7.35
C LYS A 284 -6.84 20.79 6.65
N GLU A 285 -6.21 21.54 5.76
CA GLU A 285 -6.86 22.58 4.99
C GLU A 285 -6.98 22.16 3.53
N TYR A 286 -8.14 22.44 2.94
CA TYR A 286 -8.44 22.10 1.55
C TYR A 286 -8.92 23.35 0.83
N VAL A 287 -8.30 23.65 -0.30
CA VAL A 287 -8.78 24.68 -1.22
C VAL A 287 -9.72 24.04 -2.22
N CYS A 288 -10.97 24.49 -2.23
CA CYS A 288 -12.02 23.95 -3.07
C CYS A 288 -12.59 25.04 -3.98
N LYS A 289 -12.83 24.68 -5.24
CA LYS A 289 -13.69 25.47 -6.13
C LYS A 289 -15.09 24.86 -6.10
N VAL A 290 -16.07 25.68 -5.75
CA VAL A 290 -17.46 25.25 -5.51
C VAL A 290 -18.41 26.06 -6.39
N GLU A 291 -19.51 25.43 -6.79
CA GLU A 291 -20.60 26.07 -7.53
C GLU A 291 -21.75 26.40 -6.56
N GLY A 292 -22.23 27.63 -6.58
CA GLY A 292 -23.30 28.09 -5.69
C GLY A 292 -23.22 29.59 -5.39
N ARG A 293 -24.17 30.08 -4.59
CA ARG A 293 -24.15 31.45 -4.04
C ARG A 293 -23.63 31.39 -2.62
N PHE A 294 -22.41 31.90 -2.44
CA PHE A 294 -21.77 31.99 -1.13
C PHE A 294 -21.94 33.42 -0.61
N PRO A 295 -22.20 33.63 0.68
CA PRO A 295 -22.22 34.97 1.25
C PRO A 295 -20.86 35.65 1.09
N ASP A 296 -20.88 36.98 1.04
CA ASP A 296 -19.66 37.77 1.06
C ASP A 296 -19.02 37.69 2.46
N GLY A 297 -17.77 37.23 2.53
CA GLY A 297 -17.00 37.14 3.79
C GLY A 297 -16.57 35.71 4.14
N GLU A 298 -15.83 35.58 5.23
CA GLU A 298 -15.46 34.27 5.79
C GLU A 298 -16.65 33.70 6.56
N ILE A 299 -17.03 32.47 6.23
CA ILE A 299 -18.03 31.72 6.99
C ILE A 299 -17.38 30.47 7.55
N ILE A 300 -17.28 30.42 8.86
CA ILE A 300 -16.86 29.24 9.59
C ILE A 300 -18.08 28.35 9.77
N CYS A 301 -18.18 27.32 8.95
CA CYS A 301 -19.18 26.27 9.12
C CYS A 301 -18.82 25.43 10.35
N GLY A 302 -19.39 25.78 11.51
CA GLY A 302 -19.31 24.96 12.71
C GLY A 302 -20.01 23.60 12.54
N LYS A 303 -19.69 22.64 13.40
CA LYS A 303 -20.47 21.40 13.49
C LYS A 303 -21.91 21.77 13.84
N LYS A 304 -22.89 21.19 13.14
CA LYS A 304 -24.25 21.08 13.69
C LYS A 304 -24.13 20.35 15.03
N ASN A 305 -24.59 20.99 16.10
CA ASN A 305 -24.82 20.36 17.40
C ASN A 305 -25.73 19.14 17.25
#